data_AF-A0A539CYE9-F1
#
_entry.id   AF-A0A539CYE9-F1
#
_cell.length_a   1.000
_cell.length_b   1.000
_cell.length_c   1.000
_cell.angle_alpha   90.00
_cell.angle_beta   90.00
_cell.angle_gamma   90.00
#
_symmetry.space_group_name_H-M   'P 1'
#
loop_
_entity.id
_entity.type
_entity.pdbx_description
1 polymer ?
#
loop_
_entity_poly.entity_id
_entity_poly.type
_entity_poly.pdbx_seq_one_letter_code
_entity_poly.pdbx_strand_id
1 'polypeptide(L)'
;MSTRLVARNNLGDDTAGAVTRFMLAARLAIAARIPIANRIEAPPADKGAALPVHPGALAFLDDEEESFFDKYSDAFYIGAMCLSVLGTGLAAAAARLARHTTTDADKILRRLIEITKAARGAEHAGLLDEYEEEADELLASALAPAAVHASSVNRMGALSLALNQLRHAIADRRQTLATPVRAHFAPRIVRD
;
A
#
# COMPACT_ATOMS: atom_id res chain seq x y z
N MET A 1 -3.17 -41.09 55.59
CA MET A 1 -2.98 -41.37 54.15
C MET A 1 -3.22 -40.08 53.40
N SER A 2 -2.28 -39.64 52.56
CA SER A 2 -2.44 -38.46 51.71
C SER A 2 -2.85 -38.89 50.31
N THR A 3 -3.89 -38.26 49.76
CA THR A 3 -4.33 -38.46 48.37
C THR A 3 -3.73 -37.36 47.51
N ARG A 4 -3.11 -37.73 46.39
CA ARG A 4 -2.48 -36.78 45.46
C ARG A 4 -3.26 -36.74 44.15
N LEU A 5 -3.47 -35.53 43.63
CA LEU A 5 -4.00 -35.32 42.29
C LEU A 5 -2.83 -35.33 41.30
N VAL A 6 -2.87 -36.21 40.31
CA VAL A 6 -1.78 -36.42 39.35
C VAL A 6 -2.30 -36.16 37.93
N ALA A 7 -1.51 -35.46 37.13
CA ALA A 7 -1.78 -35.18 35.72
C ALA A 7 -0.71 -35.82 34.82
N ARG A 8 -1.00 -35.94 33.53
CA ARG A 8 -0.02 -36.39 32.52
C ARG A 8 0.95 -35.24 32.22
N ASN A 9 2.21 -35.59 31.92
CA ASN A 9 3.25 -34.61 31.58
C ASN A 9 3.03 -33.85 30.26
N ASN A 10 2.05 -34.26 29.44
CA ASN A 10 1.71 -33.60 28.19
C ASN A 10 0.53 -32.62 28.32
N LEU A 11 0.04 -32.39 29.54
CA LEU A 11 -1.00 -31.41 29.78
C LEU A 11 -0.40 -30.00 29.61
N GLY A 12 -1.13 -29.10 28.95
CA GLY A 12 -0.65 -27.73 28.75
C GLY A 12 -0.43 -27.04 30.10
N ASP A 13 0.69 -26.33 30.24
CA ASP A 13 1.06 -25.64 31.47
C ASP A 13 -0.01 -24.66 31.95
N ASP A 14 -0.60 -23.90 31.01
CA ASP A 14 -1.69 -22.96 31.29
C ASP A 14 -2.91 -23.68 31.94
N THR A 15 -3.21 -24.91 31.51
CA THR A 15 -4.34 -25.68 32.07
C THR A 15 -4.00 -26.25 33.44
N ALA A 16 -2.78 -26.77 33.63
CA ALA A 16 -2.33 -27.29 34.92
C ALA A 16 -2.27 -26.19 35.99
N GLY A 17 -1.78 -25.00 35.63
CA GLY A 17 -1.78 -23.82 36.49
C GLY A 17 -3.18 -23.33 36.82
N ALA A 18 -4.08 -23.24 35.82
CA ALA A 18 -5.46 -22.84 36.03
C ALA A 18 -6.23 -23.76 36.99
N VAL A 19 -6.08 -25.08 36.86
CA VAL A 19 -6.71 -26.06 37.75
C VAL A 19 -6.19 -25.93 39.18
N THR A 20 -4.87 -25.72 39.33
CA THR A 20 -4.23 -25.53 40.65
C THR A 20 -4.75 -24.26 41.33
N ARG A 21 -4.79 -23.14 40.60
CA ARG A 21 -5.36 -21.88 41.06
C ARG A 21 -6.82 -22.03 41.49
N PHE A 22 -7.66 -22.67 40.66
CA PHE A 22 -9.08 -22.86 40.95
C PHE A 22 -9.31 -23.69 42.22
N MET A 23 -8.58 -24.79 42.39
CA MET A 23 -8.67 -25.66 43.56
C MET A 23 -8.27 -24.94 44.87
N LEU A 24 -7.18 -24.18 44.84
CA LEU A 24 -6.69 -23.43 46.01
C LEU A 24 -7.59 -22.24 46.34
N ALA A 25 -8.09 -21.51 45.34
CA ALA A 25 -9.03 -20.41 45.52
C ALA A 25 -10.39 -20.88 46.04
N ALA A 26 -10.90 -22.01 45.53
CA ALA A 26 -12.17 -22.58 45.96
C ALA A 26 -12.10 -23.31 47.31
N ARG A 27 -10.90 -23.49 47.90
CA ARG A 27 -10.69 -24.27 49.13
C ARG A 27 -11.64 -23.88 50.26
N LEU A 28 -11.74 -22.59 50.57
CA LEU A 28 -12.57 -22.07 51.65
C LEU A 28 -14.07 -22.29 51.38
N ALA A 29 -14.49 -22.10 50.13
CA ALA A 29 -15.88 -22.30 49.71
C ALA A 29 -16.30 -23.78 49.75
N ILE A 30 -15.39 -24.69 49.37
CA ILE A 30 -15.62 -26.14 49.45
C ILE A 30 -15.58 -26.59 50.92
N ALA A 31 -14.67 -26.04 51.73
CA ALA A 31 -14.56 -26.34 53.15
C ALA A 31 -15.80 -25.97 53.96
N ALA A 32 -16.53 -24.94 53.56
CA ALA A 32 -17.80 -24.54 54.18
C ALA A 32 -18.90 -25.62 54.04
N ARG A 33 -18.82 -26.48 53.02
CA ARG A 33 -19.76 -27.58 52.78
C ARG A 33 -19.21 -28.94 53.15
N ILE A 34 -17.90 -29.13 52.97
CA ILE A 34 -17.19 -30.39 53.16
C ILE A 34 -15.94 -30.10 54.01
N PRO A 35 -15.99 -30.33 55.34
CA PRO A 35 -14.92 -29.92 56.26
C PRO A 35 -13.54 -30.54 55.94
N ILE A 36 -13.51 -31.70 55.27
CA ILE A 36 -12.25 -32.35 54.86
C ILE A 36 -11.48 -31.53 53.81
N ALA A 37 -12.13 -30.61 53.09
CA ALA A 37 -11.48 -29.74 52.10
C ALA A 37 -10.55 -28.69 52.72
N ASN A 38 -10.63 -28.44 54.05
CA ASN A 38 -9.62 -27.64 54.75
C ASN A 38 -8.23 -28.29 54.76
N ARG A 39 -8.14 -29.58 54.43
CA ARG A 39 -6.87 -30.32 54.31
C ARG A 39 -6.29 -30.30 52.89
N ILE A 40 -6.87 -29.51 51.98
CA ILE A 40 -6.28 -29.28 50.66
C ILE A 40 -5.08 -28.35 50.86
N GLU A 41 -3.91 -28.90 50.62
CA GLU A 41 -2.63 -28.19 50.69
C GLU A 41 -2.01 -28.12 49.29
N ALA A 42 -1.30 -27.03 49.02
CA ALA A 42 -0.49 -26.93 47.82
C ALA A 42 0.60 -28.02 47.84
N PRO A 43 0.93 -28.63 46.70
CA PRO A 43 2.03 -29.57 46.65
C PRO A 43 3.34 -28.87 47.06
N PRO A 44 4.26 -29.58 47.74
CA PRO A 44 5.56 -29.00 48.08
C PRO A 44 6.33 -28.69 46.80
N ALA A 45 6.69 -27.42 46.61
CA ALA A 45 7.47 -26.93 45.47
C ALA A 45 8.98 -27.26 45.57
N ASP A 46 9.39 -27.97 46.63
CA ASP A 46 10.79 -28.29 46.88
C ASP A 46 11.31 -29.40 45.96
N LYS A 47 12.54 -29.26 45.46
CA LYS A 47 13.18 -30.16 44.48
C LYS A 47 13.44 -31.58 45.00
N GLY A 48 13.24 -31.80 46.31
CA GLY A 48 13.33 -33.11 46.97
C GLY A 48 12.02 -33.88 47.11
N ALA A 49 10.92 -33.41 46.50
CA ALA A 49 9.62 -34.09 46.58
C ALA A 49 9.63 -35.46 45.88
N ALA A 50 8.97 -36.46 46.49
CA ALA A 50 8.87 -37.82 45.95
C ALA A 50 8.15 -37.92 44.58
N LEU A 51 7.45 -36.86 44.16
CA LEU A 51 6.82 -36.73 42.85
C LEU A 51 7.10 -35.32 42.31
N PRO A 52 7.58 -35.17 41.06
CA PRO A 52 7.77 -33.87 40.45
C PRO A 52 6.42 -33.18 40.22
N VAL A 53 6.37 -31.88 40.51
CA VAL A 53 5.18 -31.05 40.29
C VAL A 53 5.14 -30.62 38.81
N HIS A 54 3.94 -30.52 38.25
CA HIS A 54 3.75 -30.09 36.86
C HIS A 54 4.29 -28.66 36.65
N PRO A 55 5.01 -28.34 35.56
CA PRO A 55 5.61 -27.02 35.35
C PRO A 55 4.60 -25.87 35.44
N GLY A 56 3.42 -26.00 34.79
CA GLY A 56 2.34 -25.02 34.95
C GLY A 56 1.77 -24.86 36.38
N ALA A 57 1.82 -25.88 37.24
CA ALA A 57 1.41 -25.75 38.64
C ALA A 57 2.53 -25.13 39.50
N LEU A 58 3.80 -25.37 39.15
CA LEU A 58 4.95 -24.70 39.77
C LEU A 58 4.97 -23.21 39.43
N ALA A 59 4.76 -22.83 38.16
CA ALA A 59 4.72 -21.43 37.74
C ALA A 59 3.70 -20.59 38.52
N PHE A 60 2.53 -21.17 38.85
CA PHE A 60 1.54 -20.53 39.72
C PHE A 60 1.98 -20.42 41.20
N LEU A 61 2.70 -21.43 41.72
CA LEU A 61 3.12 -21.46 43.12
C LEU A 61 4.36 -20.60 43.40
N ASP A 62 5.26 -20.49 42.41
CA ASP A 62 6.49 -19.70 42.47
C ASP A 62 6.28 -18.23 42.05
N ASP A 63 5.03 -17.82 41.77
CA ASP A 63 4.66 -16.47 41.27
C ASP A 63 5.35 -16.11 39.93
N GLU A 64 5.88 -17.12 39.23
CA GLU A 64 6.45 -17.04 37.86
C GLU A 64 5.34 -17.16 36.79
N GLU A 65 4.18 -16.55 37.02
CA GLU A 65 3.20 -16.41 35.94
C GLU A 65 3.70 -15.35 34.96
N GLU A 66 4.36 -15.79 33.88
CA GLU A 66 4.68 -14.91 32.75
C GLU A 66 3.40 -14.18 32.31
N SER A 67 3.41 -12.85 32.43
CA SER A 67 2.34 -12.00 31.93
C SER A 67 2.13 -12.30 30.44
N PHE A 68 0.89 -12.29 29.95
CA PHE A 68 0.58 -12.48 28.52
C PHE A 68 1.48 -11.65 27.60
N PHE A 69 1.84 -10.44 28.03
CA PHE A 69 2.71 -9.56 27.27
C PHE A 69 4.15 -10.08 27.19
N ASP A 70 4.67 -10.71 28.24
CA ASP A 70 6.02 -11.26 28.29
C ASP A 70 6.14 -12.47 27.34
N LYS A 71 5.17 -13.39 27.41
CA LYS A 71 5.09 -14.60 26.56
C LYS A 71 4.96 -14.32 25.06
N TYR A 72 4.31 -13.22 24.68
CA TYR A 72 4.09 -12.85 23.27
C TYR A 72 4.92 -11.65 22.79
N SER A 73 5.76 -11.07 23.66
CA SER A 73 6.56 -9.88 23.34
C SER A 73 7.43 -10.09 22.10
N ASP A 74 8.13 -11.21 22.03
CA ASP A 74 9.05 -11.53 20.94
C ASP A 74 8.31 -11.66 19.59
N ALA A 75 7.17 -12.35 19.59
CA ALA A 75 6.32 -12.46 18.40
C ALA A 75 5.79 -11.09 17.94
N PHE A 76 5.47 -10.20 18.87
CA PHE A 76 5.04 -8.84 18.55
C PHE A 76 6.18 -8.02 17.94
N TYR A 77 7.39 -8.10 18.50
CA TYR A 77 8.58 -7.42 17.97
C TYR A 77 8.94 -7.92 16.57
N ILE A 78 8.94 -9.23 16.35
CA ILE A 78 9.16 -9.84 15.02
C ILE A 78 8.07 -9.37 14.04
N GLY A 79 6.81 -9.37 14.48
CA GLY A 79 5.69 -8.88 13.68
C GLY A 79 5.86 -7.42 13.26
N ALA A 80 6.23 -6.54 14.20
CA ALA A 80 6.48 -5.13 13.94
C ALA A 80 7.67 -4.92 12.97
N MET A 81 8.74 -5.69 13.14
CA MET A 81 9.91 -5.62 12.26
C MET A 81 9.56 -6.06 10.82
N CYS A 82 8.83 -7.17 10.67
CA CYS A 82 8.35 -7.64 9.38
C CYS A 82 7.43 -6.61 8.71
N LEU A 83 6.49 -6.03 9.46
CA LEU A 83 5.60 -4.97 8.97
C LEU A 83 6.37 -3.74 8.49
N SER A 84 7.44 -3.34 9.19
CA SER A 84 8.28 -2.20 8.79
C SER A 84 8.98 -2.43 7.44
N VAL A 85 9.58 -3.62 7.28
CA VAL A 85 10.24 -3.99 6.02
C VAL A 85 9.23 -4.10 4.88
N LEU A 86 8.08 -4.74 5.13
CA LEU A 86 7.01 -4.89 4.15
C LEU A 86 6.43 -3.53 3.75
N GLY A 87 6.17 -2.65 4.72
CA GLY A 87 5.67 -1.30 4.47
C GLY A 87 6.61 -0.50 3.58
N THR A 88 7.92 -0.59 3.83
CA THR A 88 8.93 0.05 2.98
C THR A 88 8.97 -0.54 1.57
N GLY A 89 8.90 -1.86 1.45
CA GLY A 89 8.85 -2.55 0.16
C GLY A 89 7.61 -2.15 -0.67
N LEU A 90 6.44 -2.13 -0.04
CA LEU A 90 5.19 -1.72 -0.68
C LEU A 90 5.22 -0.25 -1.11
N ALA A 91 5.72 0.64 -0.24
CA ALA A 91 5.87 2.06 -0.56
C ALA A 91 6.84 2.27 -1.73
N ALA A 92 7.97 1.57 -1.75
CA ALA A 92 8.94 1.64 -2.84
C ALA A 92 8.36 1.12 -4.17
N ALA A 93 7.62 0.00 -4.13
CA ALA A 93 6.95 -0.55 -5.30
C ALA A 93 5.89 0.41 -5.86
N ALA A 94 5.04 0.97 -4.99
CA ALA A 94 4.04 1.96 -5.38
C ALA A 94 4.68 3.23 -5.97
N ALA A 95 5.75 3.73 -5.34
CA ALA A 95 6.50 4.88 -5.84
C ALA A 95 7.15 4.61 -7.20
N ARG A 96 7.66 3.40 -7.43
CA ARG A 96 8.24 3.00 -8.72
C ARG A 96 7.20 2.94 -9.83
N LEU A 97 6.02 2.42 -9.54
CA LEU A 97 4.91 2.36 -10.50
C LEU A 97 4.42 3.76 -10.87
N ALA A 98 4.23 4.63 -9.86
CA ALA A 98 3.85 6.03 -10.07
C ALA A 98 4.91 6.81 -10.90
N ARG A 99 6.21 6.55 -10.69
CA ARG A 99 7.29 7.16 -11.49
C ARG A 99 7.26 6.75 -12.96
N HIS A 100 6.87 5.51 -13.27
CA HIS A 100 6.76 5.07 -14.66
C HIS A 100 5.66 5.83 -15.38
N THR A 101 4.47 5.92 -14.77
CA THR A 101 3.34 6.65 -15.34
C THR A 101 3.63 8.14 -15.52
N THR A 102 4.37 8.78 -14.60
CA THR A 102 4.78 10.19 -14.79
C THR A 102 5.73 10.36 -15.96
N THR A 103 6.67 9.42 -16.14
CA THR A 103 7.64 9.48 -17.24
C THR A 103 6.95 9.35 -18.60
N ASP A 104 5.91 8.51 -18.70
CA ASP A 104 5.16 8.36 -19.95
C ASP A 104 4.30 9.58 -20.27
N ALA A 105 3.65 10.19 -19.26
CA ALA A 105 2.92 11.45 -19.45
C ALA A 105 3.84 12.60 -19.91
N ASP A 106 5.05 12.71 -19.34
CA ASP A 106 6.03 13.74 -19.72
C ASP A 106 6.54 13.54 -21.16
N LYS A 107 6.68 12.29 -21.62
CA LYS A 107 7.01 11.98 -23.04
C LYS A 107 5.90 12.45 -23.98
N ILE A 108 4.63 12.18 -23.65
CA ILE A 108 3.47 12.60 -24.45
C ILE A 108 3.42 14.13 -24.55
N LEU A 109 3.60 14.83 -23.42
CA LEU A 109 3.62 16.29 -23.42
C LEU A 109 4.74 16.86 -24.31
N ARG A 110 5.96 16.29 -24.23
CA ARG A 110 7.07 16.67 -25.11
C ARG A 110 6.73 16.44 -26.59
N ARG A 111 6.14 15.29 -26.92
CA ARG A 111 5.76 14.96 -28.30
C ARG A 111 4.72 15.93 -28.85
N LEU A 112 3.70 16.30 -28.07
CA LEU A 112 2.71 17.32 -28.47
C LEU A 112 3.34 18.69 -28.74
N ILE A 113 4.34 19.10 -27.95
CA ILE A 113 5.08 20.35 -28.18
C ILE A 113 5.90 20.26 -29.48
N GLU A 114 6.49 19.11 -29.79
CA GLU A 114 7.19 18.88 -31.06
C GLU A 114 6.24 18.95 -32.25
N ILE A 115 5.10 18.25 -32.19
CA ILE A 115 4.06 18.28 -33.23
C ILE A 115 3.57 19.72 -33.44
N THR A 116 3.37 20.48 -32.37
CA THR A 116 2.96 21.91 -32.47
C THR A 116 3.98 22.75 -33.25
N LYS A 117 5.28 22.50 -33.05
CA LYS A 117 6.34 23.17 -33.80
C LYS A 117 6.36 22.72 -35.26
N ALA A 118 6.20 21.42 -35.51
CA ALA A 118 6.16 20.85 -36.85
C ALA A 118 4.97 21.37 -37.67
N ALA A 119 3.78 21.44 -37.06
CA ALA A 119 2.56 21.97 -37.68
C ALA A 119 2.73 23.42 -38.15
N ARG A 120 3.48 24.25 -37.41
CA ARG A 120 3.76 25.65 -37.81
C ARG A 120 4.61 25.74 -39.09
N GLY A 121 5.45 24.74 -39.36
CA GLY A 121 6.31 24.67 -40.53
C GLY A 121 5.73 23.86 -41.70
N ALA A 122 4.54 23.29 -41.56
CA ALA A 122 4.00 22.36 -42.55
C ALA A 122 3.69 23.05 -43.90
N GLU A 123 4.07 22.38 -44.99
CA GLU A 123 4.00 22.94 -46.35
C GLU A 123 2.65 22.71 -47.03
N HIS A 124 1.92 21.65 -46.66
CA HIS A 124 0.68 21.23 -47.33
C HIS A 124 -0.38 20.79 -46.31
N ALA A 125 -1.65 20.98 -46.65
CA ALA A 125 -2.79 20.67 -45.78
C ALA A 125 -2.82 19.21 -45.28
N GLY A 126 -2.44 18.23 -46.11
CA GLY A 126 -2.43 16.82 -45.72
C GLY A 126 -1.47 16.48 -44.57
N LEU A 127 -0.33 17.19 -44.45
CA LEU A 127 0.58 17.01 -43.32
C LEU A 127 -0.02 17.52 -42.00
N LEU A 128 -0.93 18.49 -42.07
CA LEU A 128 -1.61 18.98 -40.87
C LEU A 128 -2.65 17.97 -40.38
N ASP A 129 -3.29 17.23 -41.29
CA ASP A 129 -4.24 16.16 -40.95
C ASP A 129 -3.51 15.00 -40.25
N GLU A 130 -2.33 14.60 -40.75
CA GLU A 130 -1.48 13.58 -40.11
C GLU A 130 -1.05 13.99 -38.68
N TYR A 131 -0.66 15.25 -38.49
CA TYR A 131 -0.31 15.76 -37.16
C TYR A 131 -1.50 15.86 -36.21
N GLU A 132 -2.70 16.10 -36.73
CA GLU A 132 -3.93 16.12 -35.93
C GLU A 132 -4.28 14.70 -35.46
N GLU A 133 -4.20 13.70 -36.34
CA GLU A 133 -4.41 12.29 -36.01
C GLU A 133 -3.39 11.77 -34.99
N GLU A 134 -2.09 12.05 -35.19
CA GLU A 134 -1.04 11.65 -34.24
C GLU A 134 -1.28 12.27 -32.85
N ALA A 135 -1.72 13.53 -32.79
CA ALA A 135 -1.99 14.20 -31.52
C ALA A 135 -3.22 13.65 -30.80
N ASP A 136 -4.27 13.29 -31.54
CA ASP A 136 -5.48 12.67 -30.98
C ASP A 136 -5.19 11.25 -30.46
N GLU A 137 -4.36 10.46 -31.14
CA GLU A 137 -3.89 9.16 -30.63
C GLU A 137 -3.10 9.30 -29.33
N LEU A 138 -2.18 10.27 -29.27
CA LEU A 138 -1.41 10.56 -28.06
C LEU A 138 -2.33 11.01 -26.91
N LEU A 139 -3.36 11.80 -27.21
CA LEU A 139 -4.36 12.21 -26.23
C LEU A 139 -5.21 11.04 -25.72
N ALA A 140 -5.64 10.15 -26.61
CA ALA A 140 -6.36 8.94 -26.22
C ALA A 140 -5.53 8.06 -25.27
N SER A 141 -4.22 7.94 -25.52
CA SER A 141 -3.31 7.24 -24.63
C SER A 141 -3.15 7.91 -23.25
N ALA A 142 -3.17 9.26 -23.21
CA ALA A 142 -3.06 10.04 -21.98
C ALA A 142 -4.37 10.03 -21.14
N LEU A 143 -5.52 9.88 -21.79
CA LEU A 143 -6.84 9.81 -21.16
C LEU A 143 -7.25 8.38 -20.74
N ALA A 144 -6.39 7.38 -20.97
CA ALA A 144 -6.64 6.03 -20.48
C ALA A 144 -6.90 6.05 -18.96
N PRO A 145 -7.89 5.31 -18.44
CA PRO A 145 -8.29 5.39 -17.03
C PRO A 145 -7.12 5.25 -16.04
N ALA A 146 -6.17 4.36 -16.32
CA ALA A 146 -4.97 4.17 -15.51
C ALA A 146 -4.04 5.39 -15.51
N ALA A 147 -3.90 6.07 -16.66
CA ALA A 147 -3.07 7.27 -16.80
C ALA A 147 -3.71 8.50 -16.14
N VAL A 148 -5.04 8.61 -16.20
CA VAL A 148 -5.79 9.71 -15.56
C VAL A 148 -5.70 9.62 -14.03
N HIS A 149 -5.87 8.42 -13.44
CA HIS A 149 -5.78 8.24 -11.98
C HIS A 149 -4.37 8.51 -11.43
N ALA A 150 -3.32 8.30 -12.23
CA ALA A 150 -1.93 8.56 -11.85
C ALA A 150 -1.48 10.02 -12.13
N SER A 151 -2.28 10.80 -12.87
CA SER A 151 -1.91 12.14 -13.32
C SER A 151 -2.29 13.22 -12.31
N SER A 152 -1.40 14.19 -12.09
CA SER A 152 -1.70 15.35 -11.25
C SER A 152 -2.55 16.38 -12.01
N VAL A 153 -3.37 17.14 -11.28
CA VAL A 153 -4.21 18.21 -11.84
C VAL A 153 -3.40 19.20 -12.68
N ASN A 154 -2.20 19.57 -12.21
CA ASN A 154 -1.30 20.47 -12.95
C ASN A 154 -0.84 19.88 -14.31
N ARG A 155 -0.56 18.58 -14.38
CA ARG A 155 -0.16 17.91 -15.64
C ARG A 155 -1.32 17.84 -16.63
N MET A 156 -2.53 17.54 -16.17
CA MET A 156 -3.72 17.56 -17.02
C MET A 156 -3.96 18.96 -17.61
N GLY A 157 -3.72 20.01 -16.80
CA GLY A 157 -3.76 21.40 -17.28
C GLY A 157 -2.72 21.69 -18.36
N ALA A 158 -1.46 21.27 -18.16
CA ALA A 158 -0.39 21.44 -19.15
C ALA A 158 -0.66 20.68 -20.46
N LEU A 159 -1.19 19.45 -20.38
CA LEU A 159 -1.57 18.66 -21.55
C LEU A 159 -2.69 19.33 -22.34
N SER A 160 -3.74 19.79 -21.64
CA SER A 160 -4.87 20.50 -22.24
C SER A 160 -4.41 21.80 -22.92
N LEU A 161 -3.49 22.52 -22.29
CA LEU A 161 -2.91 23.75 -22.86
C LEU A 161 -2.09 23.45 -24.13
N ALA A 162 -1.24 22.41 -24.11
CA ALA A 162 -0.44 22.02 -25.27
C ALA A 162 -1.33 21.62 -26.46
N LEU A 163 -2.40 20.85 -26.20
CA LEU A 163 -3.38 20.50 -27.23
C LEU A 163 -4.11 21.71 -27.79
N ASN A 164 -4.50 22.65 -26.94
CA ASN A 164 -5.16 23.86 -27.40
C ASN A 164 -4.22 24.71 -28.28
N GLN A 165 -2.94 24.80 -27.90
CA GLN A 165 -1.91 25.45 -28.72
C GLN A 165 -1.70 24.75 -30.06
N LEU A 166 -1.68 23.42 -30.09
CA LEU A 166 -1.58 22.64 -31.32
C LEU A 166 -2.76 22.93 -32.26
N ARG A 167 -4.00 22.83 -31.75
CA ARG A 167 -5.23 23.09 -32.53
C ARG A 167 -5.25 24.51 -33.08
N HIS A 168 -4.84 25.49 -32.29
CA HIS A 168 -4.70 26.87 -32.74
C HIS A 168 -3.64 27.01 -33.84
N ALA A 169 -2.47 26.38 -33.69
CA ALA A 169 -1.40 26.42 -34.68
C ALA A 169 -1.80 25.77 -36.01
N ILE A 170 -2.53 24.64 -35.96
CA ILE A 170 -3.07 23.97 -37.14
C ILE A 170 -4.11 24.86 -37.83
N ALA A 171 -5.05 25.44 -37.08
CA ALA A 171 -6.08 26.32 -37.64
C ALA A 171 -5.49 27.55 -38.34
N ASP A 172 -4.54 28.23 -37.69
CA ASP A 172 -3.84 29.40 -38.22
C ASP A 172 -3.04 29.06 -39.50
N ARG A 173 -2.36 27.90 -39.49
CA ARG A 173 -1.61 27.43 -40.66
C ARG A 173 -2.52 27.03 -41.81
N ARG A 174 -3.64 26.34 -41.55
CA ARG A 174 -4.66 26.02 -42.57
C ARG A 174 -5.20 27.31 -43.21
N GLN A 175 -5.48 28.34 -42.42
CA GLN A 175 -5.96 29.63 -42.95
C GLN A 175 -4.91 30.32 -43.84
N THR A 176 -3.64 30.24 -43.46
CA THR A 176 -2.52 30.75 -44.27
C THR A 176 -2.40 30.02 -45.61
N LEU A 177 -2.52 28.69 -45.60
CA LEU A 177 -2.46 27.86 -46.82
C LEU A 177 -3.71 28.00 -47.70
N ALA A 178 -4.88 28.29 -47.11
CA ALA A 178 -6.14 28.49 -47.81
C ALA A 178 -6.27 29.87 -48.46
N THR A 179 -5.47 30.86 -48.04
CA THR A 179 -5.47 32.20 -48.65
C THR A 179 -4.63 32.16 -49.93
N PRO A 180 -5.22 32.18 -51.14
CA PRO A 180 -4.42 32.22 -52.36
C PRO A 180 -3.55 33.48 -52.33
N VAL A 181 -2.24 33.32 -52.56
CA VAL A 181 -1.32 34.44 -52.79
C VAL A 181 -1.90 35.26 -53.92
N ARG A 182 -2.55 36.37 -53.59
CA ARG A 182 -3.16 37.29 -54.54
C ARG A 182 -2.00 37.93 -55.27
N ALA A 183 -1.68 37.41 -56.46
CA ALA A 183 -0.67 38.02 -57.33
C ALA A 183 -1.05 39.50 -57.50
N HIS A 184 -0.17 40.38 -57.03
CA HIS A 184 -0.34 41.81 -57.15
C HIS A 184 -0.31 42.16 -58.64
N PHE A 185 -1.49 42.28 -59.25
CA PHE A 185 -1.61 42.67 -60.65
C PHE A 185 -1.35 44.18 -60.72
N ALA A 186 -0.10 44.55 -61.01
CA ALA A 186 0.27 45.94 -61.28
C ALA A 186 -0.11 46.28 -62.74
N PRO A 187 -1.08 47.20 -62.98
CA PRO A 187 -1.41 47.59 -64.34
C PRO A 187 -0.24 48.38 -64.94
N ARG A 188 0.38 47.83 -65.98
CA ARG A 188 1.42 48.50 -66.75
C ARG A 188 0.74 49.51 -67.68
N ILE A 189 0.77 50.78 -67.30
CA ILE A 189 0.24 51.88 -68.11
C ILE A 189 1.17 52.03 -69.33
N VAL A 190 0.66 51.64 -70.51
CA VAL A 190 1.28 51.95 -71.79
C VAL A 190 0.90 53.40 -72.11
N ARG A 191 1.90 54.27 -72.30
CA ARG A 191 1.70 55.61 -72.86
C ARG A 191 2.08 55.52 -74.33
N ASP A 192 1.12 55.87 -75.19
CA ASP A 192 1.28 56.09 -76.63
C ASP A 192 2.13 57.35 -76.91
#